data_AF-A0A840WGY0-F1
#
_entry.id   AF-A0A840WGY0-F1
#
_cell.length_a   1.000
_cell.length_b   1.000
_cell.length_c   1.000
_cell.angle_alpha   90.00
_cell.angle_beta   90.00
_cell.angle_gamma   90.00
#
_symmetry.space_group_name_H-M   'P 1'
#
loop_
_entity.id
_entity.type
_entity.pdbx_description
1 polymer ?
#
loop_
_entity_poly.entity_id
_entity_poly.type
_entity_poly.pdbx_seq_one_letter_code
_entity_poly.pdbx_strand_id
1 'polypeptide(L)'
;MSVLDRATFRRLVLLPPACLLLTSCMAQGGAVGAVATGHFSARHQFPVVMISWCGDSPPARIDLTAEDHGWRLSTTRDFPGHELEVDLAAPGEDWNITDTDGAATYRVVPASPDTEYTLGVTSAAALDSDTEHDIAALNFDTELLAADDGVYVGTDEGGEGTLMRAGEFPPEC
;
A
#
# COMPACT_ATOMS: atom_id res chain seq x y z
N MET A 1 -29.14 36.91 59.12
CA MET A 1 -28.13 37.50 58.20
C MET A 1 -27.12 36.40 57.85
N SER A 2 -26.97 36.12 56.54
CA SER A 2 -26.07 35.17 55.82
C SER A 2 -26.09 33.69 56.25
N VAL A 3 -26.56 32.68 55.51
CA VAL A 3 -26.74 32.37 54.06
C VAL A 3 -25.42 32.15 53.28
N LEU A 4 -25.31 30.93 52.72
CA LEU A 4 -24.33 30.38 51.75
C LEU A 4 -23.01 29.85 52.32
N ASP A 5 -22.48 28.68 51.93
CA ASP A 5 -23.02 27.51 51.24
C ASP A 5 -21.98 26.40 51.45
N ARG A 6 -22.43 25.18 51.73
CA ARG A 6 -21.60 24.02 52.07
C ARG A 6 -21.38 23.16 50.82
N ALA A 7 -21.05 23.80 49.71
CA ALA A 7 -21.07 23.20 48.38
C ALA A 7 -19.81 23.50 47.56
N THR A 8 -18.63 23.16 48.10
CA THR A 8 -17.37 23.31 47.33
C THR A 8 -16.38 22.17 47.53
N PHE A 9 -16.84 20.91 47.57
CA PHE A 9 -15.91 19.76 47.59
C PHE A 9 -16.39 18.51 46.86
N ARG A 10 -17.22 18.68 45.81
CA ARG A 10 -17.65 17.57 44.94
C ARG A 10 -17.66 17.99 43.46
N ARG A 11 -16.48 18.28 42.93
CA ARG A 11 -16.23 18.29 41.47
C ARG A 11 -14.79 17.84 41.18
N LEU A 12 -14.46 16.61 41.59
CA LEU A 12 -13.50 15.81 40.82
C LEU A 12 -14.33 15.15 39.72
N VAL A 13 -14.56 15.95 38.69
CA VAL A 13 -15.13 15.51 37.42
C VAL A 13 -14.17 14.46 36.85
N LEU A 14 -14.74 13.33 36.47
CA LEU A 14 -14.11 12.29 35.69
C LEU A 14 -13.32 12.93 34.54
N LEU A 15 -11.99 12.89 34.63
CA LEU A 15 -11.13 13.02 33.45
C LEU A 15 -11.42 11.79 32.58
N PRO A 16 -11.91 11.97 31.34
CA PRO A 16 -12.23 10.83 30.49
C PRO A 16 -10.92 10.12 30.12
N PRO A 17 -10.86 8.77 30.15
CA PRO A 17 -9.74 8.02 29.58
C PRO A 17 -9.86 7.99 28.04
N ALA A 18 -10.25 9.11 27.42
CA ALA A 18 -10.52 9.20 25.98
C ALA A 18 -9.31 9.70 25.18
N CYS A 19 -8.22 10.12 25.83
CA CYS A 19 -7.01 10.58 25.12
C CYS A 19 -6.00 9.46 24.81
N LEU A 20 -6.31 8.19 25.09
CA LEU A 20 -5.41 7.05 24.84
C LEU A 20 -5.69 6.31 23.52
N LEU A 21 -6.58 6.82 22.66
CA LEU A 21 -6.95 6.19 21.38
C LEU A 21 -6.49 6.97 20.14
N LEU A 22 -5.70 8.04 20.29
CA LEU A 22 -5.20 8.86 19.17
C LEU A 22 -3.74 8.57 18.78
N THR A 23 -3.15 7.47 19.24
CA THR A 23 -1.75 7.13 18.95
C THR A 23 -1.57 6.15 17.79
N SER A 24 -2.60 5.84 17.00
CA SER A 24 -2.47 4.91 15.87
C SER A 24 -2.39 5.56 14.49
N CYS A 25 -2.39 6.89 14.37
CA CYS A 25 -1.84 7.54 13.17
C CYS A 25 -0.31 7.56 13.30
N MET A 26 0.34 6.40 13.17
CA MET A 26 1.77 6.42 12.89
C MET A 26 1.92 7.05 11.50
N ALA A 27 2.73 8.11 11.41
CA ALA A 27 2.91 8.91 10.19
C ALA A 27 3.72 8.19 9.08
N GLN A 28 3.95 6.89 9.25
CA GLN A 28 4.72 6.01 8.38
C GLN A 28 3.97 4.68 8.28
N GLY A 29 3.81 4.17 7.07
CA GLY A 29 3.12 2.91 6.75
C GLY A 29 1.96 3.09 5.78
N GLY A 30 1.37 1.96 5.39
CA GLY A 30 0.26 1.88 4.45
C GLY A 30 -0.15 0.44 4.19
N ALA A 31 -0.95 0.26 3.14
CA ALA A 31 -1.35 -1.05 2.67
C ALA A 31 -1.27 -1.07 1.15
N VAL A 32 -0.75 -2.17 0.61
CA VAL A 32 -0.80 -2.44 -0.83
C VAL A 32 -1.66 -3.65 -1.08
N GLY A 33 -2.66 -3.48 -1.94
CA GLY A 33 -3.54 -4.51 -2.44
C GLY A 33 -3.20 -4.86 -3.88
N ALA A 34 -3.15 -6.14 -4.22
CA ALA A 34 -3.09 -6.60 -5.61
C ALA A 34 -4.41 -7.30 -5.97
N VAL A 35 -4.95 -6.94 -7.14
CA VAL A 35 -6.14 -7.55 -7.73
C VAL A 35 -5.83 -7.94 -9.17
N ALA A 36 -6.02 -9.21 -9.52
CA ALA A 36 -6.04 -9.58 -10.93
C ALA A 36 -7.35 -9.08 -11.55
N THR A 37 -7.27 -8.12 -12.47
CA THR A 37 -8.43 -7.60 -13.20
C THR A 37 -8.73 -8.40 -14.48
N GLY A 38 -8.18 -9.62 -14.60
CA GLY A 38 -8.30 -10.43 -15.81
C GLY A 38 -7.85 -11.89 -15.68
N HIS A 39 -8.14 -12.70 -16.71
CA HIS A 39 -7.64 -14.08 -16.80
C HIS A 39 -6.24 -14.08 -17.41
N PHE A 40 -5.26 -14.54 -16.63
CA PHE A 40 -3.87 -14.70 -17.05
C PHE A 40 -3.74 -15.50 -18.37
N SER A 41 -4.63 -16.48 -18.57
CA SER A 41 -4.66 -17.38 -19.74
C SER A 41 -5.15 -16.76 -21.06
N ALA A 42 -5.89 -15.64 -21.03
CA ALA A 42 -6.47 -15.07 -22.24
C ALA A 42 -5.62 -13.95 -22.85
N ARG A 43 -4.83 -13.23 -22.04
CA ARG A 43 -4.06 -12.04 -22.47
C ARG A 43 -2.77 -11.77 -21.69
N HIS A 44 -2.32 -12.65 -20.78
CA HIS A 44 -1.20 -12.36 -19.85
C HIS A 44 -1.37 -10.99 -19.16
N GLN A 45 -2.57 -10.75 -18.63
CA GLN A 45 -2.83 -9.52 -17.88
C GLN A 45 -2.16 -9.65 -16.51
N PHE A 46 -1.31 -8.67 -16.22
CA PHE A 46 -0.66 -8.50 -14.93
C PHE A 46 -1.62 -7.76 -13.98
N PRO A 47 -1.51 -7.90 -12.65
CA PRO A 47 -2.51 -7.36 -11.74
C PRO A 47 -2.53 -5.82 -11.74
N VAL A 48 -3.71 -5.29 -11.40
CA VAL A 48 -3.86 -3.91 -10.96
C VAL A 48 -3.56 -3.86 -9.48
N VAL A 49 -2.80 -2.86 -9.07
CA VAL A 49 -2.39 -2.65 -7.69
C VAL A 49 -3.13 -1.45 -7.14
N MET A 50 -3.74 -1.62 -5.97
CA MET A 50 -4.32 -0.57 -5.16
C MET A 50 -3.33 -0.23 -4.05
N ILE A 51 -2.89 1.01 -3.96
CA ILE A 51 -1.97 1.48 -2.93
C ILE A 51 -2.71 2.48 -2.06
N SER A 52 -2.76 2.24 -0.75
CA SER A 52 -3.17 3.22 0.23
C SER A 52 -2.01 3.53 1.17
N TRP A 53 -1.83 4.79 1.52
CA TRP A 53 -0.71 5.23 2.37
C TRP A 53 -1.15 6.24 3.41
N CYS A 54 -0.55 6.14 4.59
CA CYS A 54 -0.78 7.05 5.69
C CYS A 54 0.21 8.23 5.62
N GLY A 55 -0.27 9.42 6.00
CA GLY A 55 0.55 10.63 6.05
C GLY A 55 0.75 11.33 4.70
N ASP A 56 1.64 12.31 4.68
CA ASP A 56 1.75 13.27 3.57
C ASP A 56 2.78 12.88 2.49
N SER A 57 3.43 11.71 2.61
CA SER A 57 4.43 11.26 1.63
C SER A 57 3.83 10.25 0.65
N PRO A 58 3.57 10.65 -0.61
CA PRO A 58 2.96 9.75 -1.58
C PRO A 58 3.94 8.67 -2.06
N PRO A 59 3.44 7.59 -2.67
CA PRO A 59 4.25 6.60 -3.36
C PRO A 59 5.12 7.23 -4.44
N ALA A 60 6.40 6.88 -4.46
CA ALA A 60 7.34 7.36 -5.46
C ALA A 60 8.00 6.24 -6.28
N ARG A 61 8.05 5.03 -5.72
CA ARG A 61 8.67 3.87 -6.36
C ARG A 61 7.88 2.60 -6.05
N ILE A 62 7.61 1.83 -7.10
CA ILE A 62 7.10 0.46 -7.00
C ILE A 62 8.19 -0.45 -7.54
N ASP A 63 8.65 -1.36 -6.71
CA ASP A 63 9.55 -2.43 -7.11
C ASP A 63 8.74 -3.72 -7.21
N LEU A 64 9.01 -4.48 -8.27
CA LEU A 64 8.41 -5.76 -8.53
C LEU A 64 9.52 -6.75 -8.87
N THR A 65 9.77 -7.70 -7.99
CA THR A 65 10.92 -8.60 -8.09
C THR A 65 10.46 -10.05 -8.10
N ALA A 66 11.06 -10.84 -8.97
CA ALA A 66 11.02 -12.28 -9.00
C ALA A 66 12.47 -12.82 -8.95
N GLU A 67 12.65 -14.13 -8.86
CA GLU A 67 13.99 -14.74 -8.73
C GLU A 67 14.94 -14.34 -9.88
N ASP A 68 14.45 -14.34 -11.12
CA ASP A 68 15.28 -14.17 -12.33
C ASP A 68 15.15 -12.78 -13.00
N HIS A 69 14.20 -11.96 -12.56
CA HIS A 69 13.92 -10.66 -13.19
C HIS A 69 13.18 -9.72 -12.24
N GLY A 70 13.22 -8.43 -12.54
CA GLY A 70 12.38 -7.47 -11.85
C GLY A 70 12.20 -6.18 -12.64
N TRP A 71 11.27 -5.38 -12.16
CA TRP A 71 10.95 -4.06 -12.70
C TRP A 71 10.86 -3.04 -11.58
N ARG A 72 11.22 -1.81 -11.93
CA ARG A 72 11.08 -0.64 -11.10
C ARG A 72 10.24 0.38 -11.85
N LEU A 73 9.14 0.79 -11.23
CA LEU A 73 8.32 1.90 -11.67
C LEU A 73 8.63 3.10 -10.77
N SER A 74 9.18 4.16 -11.36
CA SER A 74 9.46 5.42 -10.66
C SER A 74 8.46 6.48 -11.13
N THR A 75 7.79 7.14 -10.20
CA THR A 75 6.81 8.16 -10.57
C THR A 75 7.47 9.36 -11.26
N THR A 76 6.75 9.98 -12.19
CA THR A 76 7.15 11.24 -12.84
C THR A 76 6.46 12.47 -12.23
N ARG A 77 5.51 12.25 -11.31
CA ARG A 77 4.73 13.31 -10.65
C ARG A 77 4.26 12.89 -9.26
N ASP A 78 3.79 13.87 -8.49
CA ASP A 78 3.14 13.60 -7.20
C ASP A 78 1.66 13.24 -7.37
N PHE A 79 1.20 12.23 -6.65
CA PHE A 79 -0.20 11.81 -6.63
C PHE A 79 -0.96 12.49 -5.48
N PRO A 80 -2.10 13.16 -5.75
CA PRO A 80 -2.93 13.73 -4.68
C PRO A 80 -3.78 12.65 -4.01
N GLY A 81 -4.11 12.84 -2.74
CA GLY A 81 -4.94 11.92 -1.96
C GLY A 81 -4.11 10.93 -1.15
N HIS A 82 -4.73 9.79 -0.80
CA HIS A 82 -4.13 8.69 -0.02
C HIS A 82 -4.43 7.32 -0.63
N GLU A 83 -4.88 7.30 -1.88
CA GLU A 83 -5.16 6.11 -2.66
C GLU A 83 -4.68 6.29 -4.10
N LEU A 84 -4.13 5.21 -4.68
CA LEU A 84 -3.62 5.17 -6.03
C LEU A 84 -3.86 3.79 -6.62
N GLU A 85 -4.48 3.75 -7.79
CA GLU A 85 -4.63 2.54 -8.61
C GLU A 85 -3.57 2.54 -9.73
N VAL A 86 -2.85 1.44 -9.89
CA VAL A 86 -1.82 1.25 -10.91
C VAL A 86 -2.05 -0.04 -11.67
N ASP A 87 -2.35 0.05 -12.97
CA ASP A 87 -2.27 -1.09 -13.89
C ASP A 87 -0.79 -1.36 -14.20
N LEU A 88 -0.21 -2.39 -13.59
CA LEU A 88 1.21 -2.70 -13.78
C LEU A 88 1.53 -3.13 -15.23
N ALA A 89 0.56 -3.67 -15.98
CA ALA A 89 0.77 -4.03 -17.38
C ALA A 89 0.83 -2.79 -18.29
N ALA A 90 0.17 -1.70 -17.89
CA ALA A 90 0.09 -0.45 -18.63
C ALA A 90 -0.01 0.79 -17.71
N PRO A 91 1.07 1.14 -16.96
CA PRO A 91 0.99 2.14 -15.90
C PRO A 91 0.83 3.59 -16.42
N GLY A 92 1.05 3.82 -17.71
CA GLY A 92 0.85 5.14 -18.35
C GLY A 92 2.05 6.08 -18.22
N GLU A 93 1.82 7.37 -18.46
CA GLU A 93 2.88 8.41 -18.53
C GLU A 93 3.35 8.92 -17.15
N ASP A 94 2.59 8.62 -16.11
CA ASP A 94 2.92 8.96 -14.73
C ASP A 94 4.08 8.11 -14.17
N TRP A 95 4.55 7.11 -14.93
CA TRP A 95 5.56 6.14 -14.50
C TRP A 95 6.65 5.95 -15.54
N ASN A 96 7.91 6.02 -15.09
CA ASN A 96 9.06 5.51 -15.83
C ASN A 96 9.33 4.07 -15.40
N ILE A 97 9.43 3.15 -16.36
CA ILE A 97 9.67 1.73 -16.08
C ILE A 97 11.09 1.34 -16.52
N THR A 98 11.84 0.74 -15.60
CA THR A 98 13.13 0.10 -15.90
C THR A 98 13.10 -1.35 -15.44
N ASP A 99 13.89 -2.21 -16.07
CA ASP A 99 14.24 -3.50 -15.48
C ASP A 99 15.29 -3.33 -14.36
N THR A 100 15.62 -4.43 -13.67
CA THR A 100 16.64 -4.47 -12.62
C THR A 100 18.06 -4.17 -13.11
N ASP A 101 18.33 -4.30 -14.42
CA ASP A 101 19.59 -3.92 -15.05
C ASP A 101 19.64 -2.41 -15.41
N GLY A 102 18.53 -1.70 -15.18
CA GLY A 102 18.37 -0.27 -15.45
C GLY A 102 18.02 0.06 -16.90
N ALA A 103 17.71 -0.92 -17.73
CA ALA A 103 17.25 -0.69 -19.09
C ALA A 103 15.77 -0.27 -19.09
N ALA A 104 15.44 0.73 -19.91
CA ALA A 104 14.07 1.21 -20.02
C ALA A 104 13.16 0.17 -20.68
N THR A 105 11.96 -0.03 -20.12
CA THR A 105 10.90 -0.84 -20.70
C THR A 105 9.60 -0.03 -20.81
N TYR A 106 8.66 -0.53 -21.61
CA TYR A 106 7.36 0.11 -21.88
C TYR A 106 6.18 -0.64 -21.26
N ARG A 107 6.41 -1.84 -20.73
CA ARG A 107 5.40 -2.63 -20.02
C ARG A 107 6.05 -3.66 -19.11
N VAL A 108 5.33 -4.04 -18.06
CA VAL A 108 5.60 -5.24 -17.26
C VAL A 108 4.92 -6.43 -17.92
N VAL A 109 5.62 -7.56 -18.03
CA VAL A 109 5.05 -8.80 -18.56
C VAL A 109 5.42 -9.91 -17.59
N PRO A 110 4.45 -10.61 -16.99
CA PRO A 110 4.76 -11.73 -16.13
C PRO A 110 5.51 -12.82 -16.90
N ALA A 111 6.47 -13.46 -16.25
CA ALA A 111 7.19 -14.58 -16.85
C ALA A 111 6.31 -15.83 -16.99
N SER A 112 5.56 -16.17 -15.95
CA SER A 112 4.67 -17.33 -15.91
C SER A 112 3.56 -17.14 -14.86
N PRO A 113 2.46 -17.91 -14.89
CA PRO A 113 1.41 -17.81 -13.86
C PRO A 113 1.95 -18.17 -12.47
N ASP A 114 2.84 -19.15 -12.39
CA ASP A 114 3.38 -19.72 -11.16
C ASP A 114 4.60 -18.93 -10.63
N THR A 115 4.97 -17.83 -11.29
CA THR A 115 6.07 -16.98 -10.83
C THR A 115 5.63 -16.24 -9.58
N GLU A 116 6.38 -16.43 -8.50
CA GLU A 116 6.27 -15.63 -7.28
C GLU A 116 6.89 -14.25 -7.48
N TYR A 117 6.19 -13.24 -6.98
CA TYR A 117 6.60 -11.85 -7.01
C TYR A 117 6.58 -11.27 -5.61
N THR A 118 7.59 -10.46 -5.29
CA THR A 118 7.53 -9.47 -4.22
C THR A 118 7.24 -8.12 -4.85
N LEU A 119 6.14 -7.51 -4.44
CA LEU A 119 5.81 -6.12 -4.74
C LEU A 119 6.13 -5.27 -3.53
N GLY A 120 6.92 -4.22 -3.72
CA GLY A 120 7.28 -3.28 -2.67
C GLY A 120 7.01 -1.85 -3.08
N VAL A 121 6.42 -1.05 -2.18
CA VAL A 121 6.05 0.35 -2.42
C VAL A 121 6.83 1.25 -1.48
N THR A 122 7.57 2.20 -2.06
CA THR A 122 8.41 3.16 -1.32
C THR A 122 7.89 4.57 -1.50
N SER A 123 7.79 5.32 -0.41
CA SER A 123 7.37 6.72 -0.37
C SER A 123 8.45 7.66 -0.92
N ALA A 124 8.05 8.87 -1.31
CA ALA A 124 8.98 9.91 -1.72
C ALA A 124 10.01 10.25 -0.63
N ALA A 125 9.58 10.27 0.64
CA ALA A 125 10.46 10.55 1.77
C ALA A 125 11.49 9.44 2.02
N ALA A 126 11.15 8.20 1.68
CA ALA A 126 12.01 7.06 1.92
C ALA A 126 13.07 6.83 0.83
N LEU A 127 12.96 7.45 -0.36
CA LEU A 127 13.94 7.32 -1.44
C LEU A 127 15.36 7.78 -1.05
N ASP A 128 15.46 8.75 -0.15
CA ASP A 128 16.74 9.27 0.36
C ASP A 128 17.18 8.60 1.68
N SER A 129 16.45 7.56 2.12
CA SER A 129 16.69 6.84 3.36
C SER A 129 17.01 5.36 3.10
N ASP A 130 17.44 4.64 4.14
CA ASP A 130 17.64 3.18 4.07
C ASP A 130 16.32 2.39 4.29
N THR A 131 15.15 3.04 4.20
CA THR A 131 13.83 2.45 4.50
C THR A 131 13.14 1.99 3.22
N GLU A 132 13.65 0.93 2.60
CA GLU A 132 13.01 0.39 1.39
C GLU A 132 11.63 -0.20 1.71
N HIS A 133 10.67 0.02 0.80
CA HIS A 133 9.29 -0.48 0.92
C HIS A 133 8.56 -0.03 2.20
N ASP A 134 8.82 1.20 2.63
CA ASP A 134 8.27 1.80 3.87
C ASP A 134 6.75 1.96 3.89
N ILE A 135 6.09 1.98 2.72
CA ILE A 135 4.63 2.01 2.65
C ILE A 135 4.08 0.61 2.87
N ALA A 136 4.47 -0.35 2.03
CA ALA A 136 4.05 -1.74 2.14
C ALA A 136 4.85 -2.67 1.22
N ALA A 137 4.84 -3.96 1.53
CA ALA A 137 5.27 -5.04 0.66
C ALA A 137 4.24 -6.19 0.63
N LEU A 138 4.15 -6.89 -0.50
CA LEU A 138 3.24 -8.00 -0.73
C LEU A 138 3.91 -9.07 -1.58
N ASN A 139 3.92 -10.32 -1.09
CA ASN A 139 4.28 -11.48 -1.89
C ASN A 139 3.04 -12.14 -2.48
N PHE A 140 3.08 -12.48 -3.76
CA PHE A 140 2.00 -13.21 -4.43
C PHE A 140 2.53 -13.99 -5.63
N ASP A 141 1.82 -15.03 -6.05
CA ASP A 141 1.95 -15.61 -7.38
C ASP A 141 0.73 -15.22 -8.25
N THR A 142 0.90 -15.29 -9.57
CA THR A 142 -0.14 -14.77 -10.48
C THR A 142 -1.31 -15.74 -10.69
N GLU A 143 -1.12 -17.02 -10.38
CA GLU A 143 -2.20 -18.01 -10.39
C GLU A 143 -3.15 -17.77 -9.22
N LEU A 144 -2.61 -17.55 -8.01
CA LEU A 144 -3.34 -17.23 -6.77
C LEU A 144 -4.24 -16.02 -6.94
N LEU A 145 -3.70 -14.91 -7.49
CA LEU A 145 -4.49 -13.72 -7.76
C LEU A 145 -5.63 -13.96 -8.75
N ALA A 146 -5.48 -14.91 -9.68
CA ALA A 146 -6.50 -15.24 -10.68
C ALA A 146 -7.51 -16.29 -10.19
N ALA A 147 -7.18 -17.04 -9.14
CA ALA A 147 -8.01 -18.11 -8.60
C ALA A 147 -9.09 -17.61 -7.64
N ASP A 148 -8.81 -16.53 -6.90
CA ASP A 148 -9.67 -16.01 -5.84
C ASP A 148 -10.36 -14.69 -6.19
N ASP A 149 -11.65 -14.57 -5.87
CA ASP A 149 -12.40 -13.32 -5.96
C ASP A 149 -12.05 -12.41 -4.76
N GLY A 150 -11.06 -11.52 -4.90
CA GLY A 150 -10.73 -10.55 -3.85
C GLY A 150 -9.48 -9.71 -4.09
N VAL A 151 -8.98 -9.08 -3.01
CA VAL A 151 -7.76 -8.27 -2.98
C VAL A 151 -6.76 -8.96 -2.04
N TYR A 152 -5.57 -9.26 -2.54
CA TYR A 152 -4.46 -9.70 -1.71
C TYR A 152 -3.75 -8.49 -1.12
N VAL A 153 -3.77 -8.35 0.20
CA VAL A 153 -3.25 -7.15 0.87
C VAL A 153 -2.02 -7.45 1.71
N GLY A 154 -0.97 -6.64 1.53
CA GLY A 154 0.24 -6.62 2.32
C GLY A 154 0.45 -5.25 3.00
N THR A 155 1.25 -5.24 4.06
CA THR A 155 1.66 -4.06 4.84
C THR A 155 3.18 -3.92 4.80
N ASP A 156 3.75 -2.94 5.51
CA ASP A 156 5.19 -2.70 5.61
C ASP A 156 5.99 -3.94 6.06
N GLU A 157 5.40 -4.77 6.92
CA GLU A 157 5.92 -6.10 7.24
C GLU A 157 5.65 -7.09 6.08
N GLY A 158 6.58 -7.19 5.13
CA GLY A 158 6.46 -8.08 3.97
C GLY A 158 6.08 -9.54 4.30
N GLY A 159 5.16 -10.12 3.53
CA GLY A 159 4.66 -11.48 3.72
C GLY A 159 3.72 -11.94 2.59
N GLU A 160 3.13 -13.14 2.73
CA GLU A 160 2.24 -13.81 1.74
C GLU A 160 0.91 -13.07 1.45
N GLY A 161 0.71 -11.88 2.01
CA GLY A 161 -0.53 -11.13 1.92
C GLY A 161 -1.72 -11.82 2.61
N THR A 162 -2.80 -11.08 2.78
CA THR A 162 -4.08 -11.64 3.26
C THR A 162 -5.17 -11.32 2.26
N LEU A 163 -5.92 -12.34 1.86
CA LEU A 163 -7.09 -12.18 0.99
C LEU A 163 -8.23 -11.50 1.76
N MET A 164 -8.76 -10.42 1.19
CA MET A 164 -9.95 -9.72 1.69
C MET A 164 -10.89 -9.34 0.54
N ARG A 165 -12.13 -8.94 0.87
CA ARG A 165 -13.05 -8.44 -0.16
C ARG A 165 -12.61 -7.06 -0.65
N ALA A 166 -12.89 -6.74 -1.91
CA ALA A 166 -12.58 -5.42 -2.48
C ALA A 166 -13.17 -4.25 -1.69
N GLY A 167 -14.40 -4.37 -1.20
CA GLY A 167 -15.03 -3.34 -0.35
C GLY A 167 -14.53 -3.31 1.10
N GLU A 168 -13.64 -4.23 1.48
CA GLU A 168 -13.00 -4.30 2.80
C GLU A 168 -11.53 -3.84 2.73
N PHE A 169 -11.01 -3.48 1.55
CA PHE A 169 -9.69 -2.87 1.40
C PHE A 169 -9.57 -1.64 2.32
N PRO A 170 -8.43 -1.44 3.03
CA PRO A 170 -8.35 -0.51 4.14
C PRO A 170 -8.93 0.86 3.78
N PRO A 171 -9.95 1.32 4.52
CA PRO A 171 -10.62 2.57 4.22
C PRO A 171 -9.70 3.70 4.67
N GLU A 172 -8.99 4.29 3.73
CA GLU A 172 -8.29 5.57 3.84
C GLU A 172 -7.53 5.72 5.18
N CYS A 173 -6.31 5.18 5.20
CA CYS A 173 -5.21 6.05 5.62
C CYS A 173 -5.37 7.42 4.94
#